data_AF-A0A6A2ERL6-F1
#
_entry.id   AF-A0A6A2ERL6-F1
#
_cell.length_a   1.000
_cell.length_b   1.000
_cell.length_c   1.000
_cell.angle_alpha   90.00
_cell.angle_beta   90.00
_cell.angle_gamma   90.00
#
_symmetry.space_group_name_H-M   'P 1'
#
loop_
_entity.id
_entity.type
_entity.pdbx_description
1 polymer ?
#
loop_
_entity_poly.entity_id
_entity_poly.type
_entity_poly.pdbx_seq_one_letter_code
_entity_poly.pdbx_strand_id
1 'polypeptide(L)'
;MEELIKELKIRDLRVGALKYHKHGDFEIDIEGKDTWKYALAGANTVAISSSVKFAVIKNDKIPVDIDEICEKYFGDLDVVLADGFTQSDKPRIIVVGPEKNAGIFEHGCRVISVTDEKIKDMDIILNKVLEFLNRSDPK
;
A
#
# COMPACT_ATOMS: atom_id res chain seq x y z
N MET A 1 -9.98 -2.07 -1.44
CA MET A 1 -8.63 -1.98 -2.05
C MET A 1 -8.66 -2.41 -3.51
N GLU A 2 -8.98 -3.67 -3.81
CA GLU A 2 -8.96 -4.22 -5.19
C GLU A 2 -9.75 -3.40 -6.21
N GLU A 3 -10.93 -2.91 -5.82
CA GLU A 3 -11.79 -2.12 -6.72
C GLU A 3 -11.16 -0.77 -7.08
N LEU A 4 -10.56 -0.05 -6.12
CA LEU A 4 -9.81 1.18 -6.40
C LEU A 4 -8.64 0.93 -7.35
N ILE A 5 -7.91 -0.18 -7.16
CA ILE A 5 -6.82 -0.56 -8.06
C ILE A 5 -7.36 -0.74 -9.48
N LYS A 6 -8.44 -1.50 -9.64
CA LYS A 6 -9.07 -1.73 -10.96
C LYS A 6 -9.48 -0.42 -11.62
N GLU A 7 -10.19 0.45 -10.89
CA GLU A 7 -10.68 1.72 -11.41
C GLU A 7 -9.55 2.68 -11.81
N LEU A 8 -8.48 2.76 -11.03
CA LEU A 8 -7.31 3.58 -11.36
C LEU A 8 -6.52 3.00 -12.55
N LYS A 9 -6.42 1.67 -12.65
CA LYS A 9 -5.79 0.99 -13.80
C LYS A 9 -6.57 1.20 -15.10
N ILE A 10 -7.91 1.21 -15.06
CA ILE A 10 -8.77 1.53 -16.23
C ILE A 10 -8.48 2.94 -16.76
N ARG A 11 -8.05 3.85 -15.89
CA ARG A 11 -7.68 5.23 -16.22
C ARG A 11 -6.19 5.39 -16.59
N ASP A 12 -5.54 4.28 -16.93
CA ASP A 12 -4.15 4.22 -17.41
C ASP A 12 -3.09 4.71 -16.39
N LEU A 13 -3.42 4.72 -15.10
CA LEU A 13 -2.44 5.00 -14.06
C LEU A 13 -1.56 3.77 -13.78
N ARG A 14 -0.28 4.00 -13.48
CA ARG A 14 0.63 3.02 -12.89
C ARG A 14 0.37 2.99 -11.39
N VAL A 15 -0.24 1.91 -10.91
CA VAL A 15 -0.76 1.78 -9.55
C VAL A 15 0.10 0.80 -8.76
N GLY A 16 0.64 1.26 -7.63
CA GLY A 16 1.29 0.45 -6.61
C GLY A 16 0.31 0.03 -5.52
N ALA A 17 0.55 -1.14 -4.92
CA ALA A 17 -0.17 -1.59 -3.74
C ALA A 17 0.83 -2.00 -2.66
N LEU A 18 0.67 -1.46 -1.45
CA LEU A 18 1.51 -1.73 -0.30
C LEU A 18 0.65 -2.15 0.88
N LYS A 19 1.06 -3.17 1.63
CA LYS A 19 0.33 -3.65 2.80
C LYS A 19 1.23 -3.72 4.01
N TYR A 20 0.78 -3.16 5.12
CA TYR A 20 1.46 -3.29 6.41
C TYR A 20 0.87 -4.45 7.20
N HIS A 21 1.72 -5.41 7.59
CA HIS A 21 1.32 -6.47 8.51
C HIS A 21 1.57 -6.02 9.96
N LYS A 22 0.49 -5.77 10.73
CA LYS A 22 0.59 -5.25 12.09
C LYS A 22 1.08 -6.26 13.13
N HIS A 23 1.02 -7.55 12.84
CA HIS A 23 1.16 -8.62 13.85
C HIS A 23 2.50 -9.38 13.80
N GLY A 24 3.55 -8.73 13.31
CA GLY A 24 4.91 -9.28 13.29
C GLY A 24 5.31 -9.77 11.91
N ASP A 25 5.97 -10.93 11.86
CA ASP A 25 6.47 -11.52 10.63
C ASP A 25 5.35 -12.12 9.77
N PHE A 26 5.61 -12.30 8.49
CA PHE A 26 4.68 -12.89 7.54
C PHE A 26 5.45 -13.70 6.49
N GLU A 27 4.88 -14.83 6.06
CA GLU A 27 5.50 -15.68 5.04
C GLU A 27 4.84 -15.43 3.68
N ILE A 28 5.66 -15.15 2.68
CA ILE A 28 5.24 -14.99 1.27
C ILE A 28 5.97 -15.93 0.32
N ASP A 29 7.06 -16.56 0.78
CA ASP A 29 7.84 -17.48 -0.02
C ASP A 29 7.30 -18.91 0.10
N ILE A 30 7.81 -19.81 -0.74
CA ILE A 30 7.42 -21.21 -0.78
C ILE A 30 8.45 -22.04 -0.04
N GLU A 31 8.03 -22.66 1.07
CA GLU A 31 8.88 -23.53 1.88
C GLU A 31 9.60 -24.60 1.03
N GLY A 32 10.90 -24.79 1.30
CA GLY A 32 11.75 -25.77 0.62
C GLY A 32 12.23 -25.37 -0.78
N LYS A 33 11.80 -24.25 -1.35
CA LYS A 33 12.37 -23.68 -2.59
C LYS A 33 13.68 -22.95 -2.33
N ASP A 34 14.37 -22.59 -3.41
CA ASP A 34 15.72 -22.03 -3.34
C ASP A 34 15.73 -20.67 -2.63
N THR A 35 14.80 -19.77 -2.95
CA THR A 35 14.66 -18.47 -2.29
C THR A 35 14.42 -18.61 -0.79
N TRP A 36 13.56 -19.55 -0.39
CA TRP A 36 13.29 -19.84 1.02
C TRP A 36 14.54 -20.39 1.74
N LYS A 37 15.27 -21.30 1.09
CA LYS A 37 16.54 -21.83 1.62
C LYS A 37 17.60 -20.74 1.74
N TYR A 38 17.66 -19.78 0.81
CA TYR A 38 18.59 -18.66 0.87
C TYR A 38 18.28 -17.73 2.05
N ALA A 39 16.99 -17.45 2.30
CA ALA A 39 16.55 -16.68 3.46
C ALA A 39 16.93 -17.40 4.76
N LEU A 40 16.63 -18.71 4.87
CA LEU A 40 16.98 -19.52 6.05
C LEU A 40 18.49 -19.62 6.28
N ALA A 41 19.29 -19.62 5.20
CA ALA A 41 20.74 -19.59 5.28
C ALA A 41 21.32 -18.24 5.78
N GLY A 42 20.47 -17.23 5.98
CA GLY A 42 20.84 -15.94 6.57
C GLY A 42 21.07 -14.81 5.56
N ALA A 43 20.61 -14.95 4.32
CA ALA A 43 20.67 -13.84 3.37
C ALA A 43 19.82 -12.65 3.85
N ASN A 44 20.44 -11.46 3.95
CA ASN A 44 19.71 -10.23 4.30
C ASN A 44 18.76 -9.77 3.20
N THR A 45 19.06 -10.13 1.95
CA THR A 45 18.22 -9.83 0.79
C THR A 45 18.19 -11.06 -0.12
N VAL A 46 16.99 -11.53 -0.43
CA VAL A 46 16.74 -12.59 -1.40
C VAL A 46 15.95 -11.99 -2.56
N ALA A 47 16.34 -12.30 -3.78
CA ALA A 47 15.64 -11.82 -4.96
C ALA A 47 15.47 -12.94 -5.98
N ILE A 48 14.35 -12.92 -6.70
CA ILE A 48 14.06 -13.79 -7.83
C ILE A 48 13.55 -12.95 -8.99
N SER A 49 13.99 -13.28 -10.20
CA SER A 49 13.61 -12.60 -11.42
C SER A 49 13.22 -13.60 -12.50
N SER A 50 12.32 -13.16 -13.37
CA SER A 50 11.97 -13.80 -14.63
C SER A 50 11.74 -12.72 -15.70
N SER A 51 11.41 -13.12 -16.92
CA SER A 51 11.10 -12.19 -18.00
C SER A 51 9.88 -11.29 -17.75
N VAL A 52 9.02 -11.64 -16.78
CA VAL A 52 7.74 -10.94 -16.55
C VAL A 52 7.47 -10.57 -15.09
N LYS A 53 8.34 -10.99 -14.16
CA LYS A 53 8.13 -10.79 -12.72
C LYS A 53 9.45 -10.73 -11.98
N PHE A 54 9.50 -9.83 -11.01
CA PHE A 54 10.56 -9.70 -10.03
C PHE A 54 9.95 -9.72 -8.62
N ALA A 55 10.64 -10.36 -7.67
CA ALA A 55 10.30 -10.28 -6.25
C ALA A 55 11.58 -10.16 -5.42
N VAL A 56 11.49 -9.39 -4.34
CA VAL A 56 12.57 -9.18 -3.37
C VAL A 56 12.03 -9.34 -1.96
N ILE A 57 12.75 -10.09 -1.14
CA ILE A 57 12.48 -10.27 0.29
C ILE A 57 13.66 -9.67 1.05
N LYS A 58 13.36 -8.79 2.01
CA LYS A 58 14.36 -8.17 2.87
C LYS A 58 14.06 -8.44 4.33
N ASN A 59 15.04 -9.02 5.01
CA ASN A 59 14.98 -9.29 6.43
C ASN A 59 15.61 -8.11 7.17
N ASP A 60 14.86 -7.01 7.25
CA ASP A 60 15.27 -5.81 7.98
C ASP A 60 14.93 -5.94 9.47
N LYS A 61 15.86 -5.54 10.34
CA LYS A 61 15.66 -5.61 11.80
C LYS A 61 14.83 -4.45 12.35
N ILE A 62 14.58 -3.44 11.54
CA ILE A 62 13.90 -2.19 11.91
C ILE A 62 12.76 -1.97 10.91
N PRO A 63 11.56 -1.55 11.36
CA PRO A 63 10.48 -1.18 10.46
C PRO A 63 10.94 -0.09 9.48
N VAL A 64 10.75 -0.32 8.19
CA VAL A 64 11.07 0.65 7.14
C VAL A 64 9.94 1.66 7.04
N ASP A 65 10.29 2.95 6.93
CA ASP A 65 9.31 4.02 6.75
C ASP A 65 8.61 3.91 5.38
N ILE A 66 7.35 4.34 5.31
CA ILE A 66 6.57 4.25 4.07
C ILE A 66 7.17 5.08 2.93
N ASP A 67 7.78 6.23 3.22
CA ASP A 67 8.44 7.05 2.20
C ASP A 67 9.67 6.34 1.64
N GLU A 68 10.48 5.72 2.50
CA GLU A 68 11.65 4.96 2.07
C GLU A 68 11.27 3.75 1.20
N ILE A 69 10.16 3.07 1.54
CA ILE A 69 9.62 1.98 0.71
C ILE A 69 9.20 2.51 -0.66
N CYS A 70 8.44 3.61 -0.68
CA CYS A 70 7.91 4.21 -1.90
C CYS A 70 9.04 4.71 -2.82
N GLU A 71 10.00 5.46 -2.29
CA GLU A 71 11.15 5.97 -3.04
C GLU A 71 11.95 4.84 -3.69
N LYS A 72 12.14 3.74 -2.94
CA LYS A 72 13.00 2.64 -3.37
C LYS A 72 12.35 1.69 -4.37
N TYR A 73 11.05 1.41 -4.25
CA TYR A 73 10.39 0.35 -5.00
C TYR A 73 9.20 0.79 -5.84
N PHE A 74 8.70 2.02 -5.66
CA PHE A 74 7.48 2.52 -6.31
C PHE A 74 7.71 3.85 -7.05
N GLY A 75 8.97 4.26 -7.25
CA GLY A 75 9.33 5.55 -7.87
C GLY A 75 8.93 5.69 -9.35
N ASP A 76 8.58 4.59 -10.02
CA ASP A 76 8.10 4.56 -11.39
C ASP A 76 6.56 4.51 -11.50
N LEU A 77 5.84 4.79 -10.41
CA LEU A 77 4.38 4.70 -10.37
C LEU A 77 3.74 6.07 -10.17
N ASP A 78 2.48 6.20 -10.59
CA ASP A 78 1.73 7.45 -10.49
C ASP A 78 1.01 7.57 -9.14
N VAL A 79 0.67 6.43 -8.53
CA VAL A 79 -0.02 6.37 -7.23
C VAL A 79 0.30 5.06 -6.51
N VAL A 80 0.48 5.12 -5.19
CA VAL A 80 0.62 3.94 -4.32
C VAL A 80 -0.55 3.91 -3.35
N LEU A 81 -1.31 2.82 -3.35
CA LEU A 81 -2.36 2.56 -2.36
C LEU A 81 -1.79 1.71 -1.23
N ALA A 82 -1.77 2.25 -0.02
CA ALA A 82 -1.28 1.56 1.17
C ALA A 82 -2.43 1.09 2.07
N ASP A 83 -2.47 -0.20 2.41
CA ASP A 83 -3.34 -0.77 3.43
C ASP A 83 -2.58 -0.84 4.77
N GLY A 84 -3.02 -0.05 5.75
CA GLY A 84 -2.37 0.05 7.06
C GLY A 84 -1.68 1.40 7.28
N PHE A 85 -0.43 1.36 7.75
CA PHE A 85 0.41 2.53 8.03
C PHE A 85 -0.31 3.66 8.79
N THR A 86 -1.07 3.32 9.83
CA THR A 86 -1.97 4.27 10.50
C THR A 86 -1.25 5.36 11.29
N GLN A 87 0.06 5.23 11.46
CA GLN A 87 0.95 6.20 12.11
C GLN A 87 1.66 7.12 11.11
N SER A 88 1.52 6.87 9.80
CA SER A 88 2.08 7.75 8.77
C SER A 88 1.23 9.01 8.61
N ASP A 89 1.84 10.06 8.07
CA ASP A 89 1.18 11.33 7.74
C ASP A 89 0.47 11.32 6.38
N LYS A 90 0.47 10.17 5.68
CA LYS A 90 -0.03 10.06 4.31
C LYS A 90 -1.54 10.28 4.24
N PRO A 91 -2.06 10.83 3.13
CA PRO A 91 -3.49 10.99 2.93
C PRO A 91 -4.25 9.67 3.00
N ARG A 92 -5.46 9.68 3.56
CA ARG A 92 -6.16 8.45 3.97
C ARG A 92 -7.59 8.37 3.46
N ILE A 93 -7.99 7.16 3.09
CA ILE A 93 -9.39 6.76 3.01
C ILE A 93 -9.67 5.95 4.29
N ILE A 94 -10.56 6.46 5.14
CA ILE A 94 -10.89 5.84 6.41
C ILE A 94 -12.08 4.91 6.19
N VAL A 95 -11.86 3.62 6.39
CA VAL A 95 -12.91 2.59 6.37
C VAL A 95 -13.14 2.15 7.81
N VAL A 96 -14.31 2.44 8.37
CA VAL A 96 -14.68 2.11 9.76
C VAL A 96 -16.09 1.57 9.81
N GLY A 97 -16.41 0.61 10.69
CA GLY A 97 -17.79 0.13 10.81
C GLY A 97 -18.80 1.28 11.11
N PRO A 98 -18.82 1.84 12.34
CA PRO A 98 -19.54 3.08 12.63
C PRO A 98 -18.71 4.32 12.24
N GLU A 99 -19.26 5.23 11.43
CA GLU A 99 -18.58 6.49 11.04
C GLU A 99 -18.13 7.33 12.24
N LYS A 100 -18.86 7.30 13.36
CA LYS A 100 -18.47 7.98 14.61
C LYS A 100 -17.08 7.55 15.15
N ASN A 101 -16.56 6.40 14.70
CA ASN A 101 -15.24 5.91 15.08
C ASN A 101 -14.12 6.47 14.18
N ALA A 102 -14.45 7.20 13.10
CA ALA A 102 -13.49 7.72 12.14
C ALA A 102 -12.44 8.62 12.81
N GLY A 103 -12.85 9.43 13.80
CA GLY A 103 -11.99 10.39 14.51
C GLY A 103 -10.69 9.78 15.09
N ILE A 104 -10.65 8.48 15.36
CA ILE A 104 -9.44 7.77 15.82
C ILE A 104 -8.34 7.76 14.75
N PHE A 105 -8.72 7.86 13.47
CA PHE A 105 -7.83 7.76 12.32
C PHE A 105 -7.60 9.08 11.57
N GLU A 106 -8.22 10.17 12.01
CA GLU A 106 -8.11 11.49 11.38
C GLU A 106 -6.87 12.27 11.82
N HIS A 107 -6.30 11.93 12.98
CA HIS A 107 -5.19 12.69 13.55
C HIS A 107 -3.90 12.54 12.72
N GLY A 108 -3.20 13.66 12.51
CA GLY A 108 -1.87 13.67 11.90
C GLY A 108 -1.83 13.43 10.39
N CYS A 109 -2.97 13.43 9.70
CA CYS A 109 -3.04 13.13 8.26
C CYS A 109 -4.15 13.93 7.56
N ARG A 110 -4.09 13.99 6.23
CA ARG A 110 -5.19 14.49 5.41
C ARG A 110 -6.21 13.38 5.16
N VAL A 111 -7.48 13.61 5.48
CA VAL A 111 -8.57 12.67 5.16
C VAL A 111 -9.11 12.97 3.76
N ILE A 112 -9.04 11.99 2.86
CA ILE A 112 -9.62 12.05 1.50
C ILE A 112 -11.11 11.70 1.56
N SER A 113 -11.44 10.59 2.23
CA SER A 113 -12.82 10.16 2.43
C SER A 113 -12.96 9.30 3.67
N VAL A 114 -14.18 9.26 4.23
CA VAL A 114 -14.61 8.33 5.27
C VAL A 114 -15.72 7.47 4.67
N THR A 115 -15.74 6.18 4.96
CA THR A 115 -16.79 5.24 4.52
C THR A 115 -16.99 4.13 5.55
N ASP A 116 -18.18 3.52 5.52
CA ASP A 116 -18.44 2.27 6.23
C ASP A 116 -17.84 1.05 5.51
N GLU A 117 -17.73 -0.07 6.21
CA GLU A 117 -17.20 -1.35 5.68
C GLU A 117 -18.00 -1.91 4.51
N LYS A 118 -19.27 -1.51 4.35
CA LYS A 118 -20.11 -1.96 3.23
C LYS A 118 -19.82 -1.18 1.95
N ILE A 119 -19.07 -0.09 2.06
CA ILE A 119 -18.65 0.80 0.98
C ILE A 119 -19.79 1.03 -0.02
N LYS A 120 -20.81 1.77 0.44
CA LYS A 120 -22.05 1.94 -0.32
C LYS A 120 -21.90 2.75 -1.60
N ASP A 121 -20.88 3.63 -1.67
CA ASP A 121 -20.72 4.60 -2.76
C ASP A 121 -19.27 4.68 -3.27
N MET A 122 -18.83 3.62 -3.98
CA MET A 122 -17.48 3.55 -4.57
C MET A 122 -17.17 4.70 -5.53
N ASP A 123 -18.15 5.16 -6.31
CA ASP A 123 -18.00 6.28 -7.23
C ASP A 123 -17.66 7.59 -6.51
N ILE A 124 -18.25 7.83 -5.33
CA ILE A 124 -17.98 9.02 -4.53
C ILE A 124 -16.53 8.97 -4.01
N ILE A 125 -16.10 7.82 -3.51
CA ILE A 125 -14.72 7.63 -3.03
C ILE A 125 -13.74 7.84 -4.18
N LEU A 126 -14.00 7.23 -5.33
CA LEU A 126 -13.17 7.33 -6.52
C LEU A 126 -13.04 8.78 -6.99
N ASN A 127 -14.15 9.52 -7.08
CA ASN A 127 -14.12 10.93 -7.48
C ASN A 127 -13.26 11.77 -6.52
N LYS A 128 -13.38 11.58 -5.21
CA LYS A 128 -12.53 12.27 -4.22
C LYS A 128 -11.05 11.92 -4.37
N VAL A 129 -10.74 10.66 -4.65
CA VAL A 129 -9.36 10.22 -4.92
C VAL A 129 -8.82 10.90 -6.18
N LEU A 130 -9.59 10.92 -7.27
CA LEU A 130 -9.17 11.56 -8.53
C LEU A 130 -8.99 13.07 -8.35
N GLU A 131 -9.89 13.75 -7.62
CA GLU A 131 -9.72 15.16 -7.28
C GLU A 131 -8.45 15.41 -6.45
N PHE A 132 -8.14 14.51 -5.51
CA PHE A 132 -6.92 14.60 -4.73
C PHE A 132 -5.67 14.48 -5.62
N LEU A 133 -5.62 13.47 -6.49
CA LEU A 133 -4.50 13.24 -7.40
C LEU A 133 -4.29 14.44 -8.35
N ASN A 134 -5.36 14.95 -8.95
CA ASN A 134 -5.28 16.09 -9.87
C ASN A 134 -4.84 17.41 -9.21
N ARG A 135 -5.11 17.61 -7.91
CA ARG A 135 -4.68 18.80 -7.17
C ARG A 135 -3.25 18.71 -6.64
N SER A 136 -2.66 17.51 -6.64
CA SER A 136 -1.34 17.25 -6.08
C SER A 136 -0.23 17.33 -7.14
N ASP A 137 -0.60 17.69 -8.37
CA ASP A 137 0.27 17.84 -9.53
C ASP A 137 0.50 19.34 -9.81
N PRO A 138 1.49 20.01 -9.16
CA PRO A 138 2.00 21.26 -9.69
C PRO A 138 2.81 20.92 -10.94
N LYS A 139 2.21 21.13 -12.12
CA LYS A 139 3.00 21.27 -13.34
C LYS A 139 4.11 22.31 -13.18
#